data_AF-A0A956EJC9-F1
#
_entry.id   AF-A0A956EJC9-F1
#
_cell.length_a   1.000
_cell.length_b   1.000
_cell.length_c   1.000
_cell.angle_alpha   90.00
_cell.angle_beta   90.00
_cell.angle_gamma   90.00
#
_symmetry.space_group_name_H-M   'P 1'
#
loop_
_entity.id
_entity.type
_entity.pdbx_description
1 polymer ?
#
loop_
_entity_poly.entity_id
_entity_poly.type
_entity_poly.pdbx_seq_one_letter_code
_entity_poly.pdbx_strand_id
1 'polypeptide(L)'
;DIADLVALARHPGGGTLASLRAPTPEAALQRLTAFFAASHAGDLSSARSVVGGCFDAIVSVHRTTTHRLRVRSIAEVRTRGELAELFAWHPDAGSIEPTSVAPQVIR
;
A
#
# COMPACT_ATOMS: atom_id res chain seq x y z
N ASP A 1 -0.34 -17.69 2.04
CA ASP A 1 1.08 -17.30 2.18
C ASP A 1 1.31 -15.95 1.47
N ILE A 2 2.41 -15.22 1.74
CA ILE A 2 2.78 -14.00 0.99
C ILE A 2 3.07 -14.32 -0.48
N ALA A 3 3.60 -15.51 -0.76
CA ALA A 3 3.79 -16.01 -2.13
C ALA A 3 2.45 -16.13 -2.87
N ASP A 4 1.43 -16.73 -2.23
CA ASP A 4 0.08 -16.83 -2.80
C ASP A 4 -0.55 -15.46 -3.02
N LEU A 5 -0.35 -14.52 -2.09
CA LEU A 5 -0.88 -13.16 -2.23
C LEU A 5 -0.27 -12.46 -3.44
N VAL A 6 1.05 -12.57 -3.62
CA VAL A 6 1.76 -12.00 -4.78
C VAL A 6 1.31 -12.70 -6.08
N ALA A 7 1.12 -14.02 -6.06
CA ALA A 7 0.64 -14.77 -7.22
C ALA A 7 -0.79 -14.36 -7.62
N LEU A 8 -1.69 -14.23 -6.63
CA LEU A 8 -3.08 -13.80 -6.82
C LEU A 8 -3.15 -12.36 -7.34
N ALA A 9 -2.37 -11.46 -6.73
CA ALA A 9 -2.35 -10.04 -7.10
C ALA A 9 -1.84 -9.79 -8.52
N ARG A 10 -1.01 -10.68 -9.05
CA ARG A 10 -0.49 -10.61 -10.41
C ARG A 10 -1.35 -11.35 -11.44
N HIS A 11 -2.46 -11.97 -11.03
CA HIS A 11 -3.32 -12.71 -11.93
C HIS A 11 -4.04 -11.76 -12.91
N PRO A 12 -3.86 -11.91 -14.23
CA PRO A 12 -4.51 -11.03 -15.21
C PRO A 12 -6.03 -11.04 -15.07
N GLY A 13 -6.65 -9.85 -14.98
CA GLY A 13 -8.10 -9.70 -14.86
C GLY A 13 -8.67 -9.97 -13.46
N GLY A 14 -7.83 -10.32 -12.47
CA GLY A 14 -8.21 -10.42 -11.06
C GLY A 14 -7.97 -9.11 -10.31
N GLY A 15 -8.85 -8.78 -9.35
CA GLY A 15 -8.62 -7.71 -8.38
C GLY A 15 -8.31 -8.31 -7.01
N THR A 16 -7.24 -7.84 -6.35
CA THR A 16 -6.85 -8.32 -5.03
C THR A 16 -7.01 -7.23 -3.97
N LEU A 17 -7.73 -7.55 -2.89
CA LEU A 17 -7.80 -6.71 -1.69
C LEU A 17 -7.26 -7.51 -0.51
N ALA A 18 -6.29 -6.92 0.19
CA ALA A 18 -5.67 -7.51 1.37
C ALA A 18 -5.56 -6.49 2.50
N SER A 19 -5.54 -6.97 3.74
CA SER A 19 -5.36 -6.13 4.93
C SER A 19 -4.11 -6.57 5.70
N LEU A 20 -3.29 -5.60 6.09
CA LEU A 20 -2.10 -5.81 6.92
C LEU A 20 -2.06 -4.79 8.05
N ARG A 21 -1.61 -5.22 9.23
CA ARG A 21 -1.32 -4.30 10.33
C ARG A 21 0.04 -3.63 10.13
N ALA A 22 0.03 -2.32 9.93
CA ALA A 22 1.23 -1.49 9.85
C ALA A 22 0.92 -0.06 10.37
N PRO A 23 1.92 0.67 10.89
CA PRO A 23 1.73 2.04 11.37
C PRO A 23 1.59 3.06 10.24
N THR A 24 2.16 2.78 9.06
CA THR A 24 2.14 3.67 7.88
C THR A 24 2.07 2.83 6.59
N PRO A 25 1.66 3.42 5.45
CA PRO A 25 1.76 2.78 4.14
C PRO A 25 3.16 2.26 3.81
N GLU A 26 4.20 3.06 4.08
CA GLU A 26 5.60 2.65 3.84
C GLU A 26 5.99 1.44 4.68
N ALA A 27 5.62 1.43 5.97
CA ALA A 27 5.87 0.28 6.83
C ALA A 27 5.08 -0.97 6.38
N ALA A 28 3.89 -0.81 5.80
CA ALA A 28 3.13 -1.91 5.22
C ALA A 28 3.88 -2.53 4.03
N LEU A 29 4.32 -1.70 3.09
CA LEU A 29 5.06 -2.13 1.91
C LEU A 29 6.40 -2.76 2.28
N GLN A 30 7.13 -2.17 3.23
CA GLN A 30 8.38 -2.72 3.76
C GLN A 30 8.15 -4.11 4.38
N ARG A 31 7.06 -4.29 5.14
CA ARG A 31 6.71 -5.59 5.74
C ARG A 31 6.42 -6.65 4.68
N LEU A 32 5.61 -6.32 3.68
CA LEU A 32 5.29 -7.23 2.57
C LEU A 32 6.55 -7.59 1.79
N THR A 33 7.40 -6.61 1.51
CA THR A 33 8.71 -6.81 0.86
C THR A 33 9.58 -7.76 1.65
N ALA A 34 9.70 -7.56 2.97
CA ALA A 34 10.52 -8.41 3.84
C ALA A 34 9.98 -9.85 3.90
N PHE A 35 8.66 -10.03 4.01
CA PHE A 35 8.05 -11.36 3.97
C PHE A 35 8.29 -12.06 2.63
N PHE A 36 8.11 -11.35 1.51
CA PHE A 36 8.35 -11.91 0.20
C PHE A 36 9.81 -12.30 -0.03
N ALA A 37 10.76 -11.43 0.35
CA ALA A 37 12.18 -11.68 0.25
C ALA A 37 12.61 -12.91 1.07
N ALA A 38 12.08 -13.05 2.29
CA ALA A 38 12.35 -14.19 3.15
C ALA A 38 11.88 -15.52 2.53
N SER A 39 10.74 -15.52 1.83
CA SER A 39 10.21 -16.73 1.17
C SER A 39 10.91 -17.09 -0.14
N HIS A 40 11.60 -16.16 -0.81
CA HIS A 40 12.16 -16.35 -2.15
C HIS A 40 13.69 -16.18 -2.24
N ALA A 41 14.37 -16.04 -1.09
CA ALA A 41 15.82 -15.82 -1.00
C ALA A 41 16.35 -14.70 -1.93
N GLY A 42 15.53 -13.66 -2.17
CA GLY A 42 15.84 -12.54 -3.04
C GLY A 42 16.35 -11.32 -2.28
N ASP A 43 17.08 -10.42 -2.97
CA ASP A 43 17.45 -9.13 -2.40
C ASP A 43 16.21 -8.22 -2.21
N LEU A 44 16.31 -7.29 -1.25
CA LEU A 44 15.19 -6.43 -0.88
C LEU A 44 14.75 -5.46 -1.98
N SER A 45 15.65 -5.06 -2.89
CA SER A 45 15.32 -4.13 -3.97
C SER A 45 14.45 -4.83 -5.02
N SER A 46 14.87 -6.02 -5.44
CA SER A 46 14.10 -6.88 -6.35
C SER A 46 12.75 -7.25 -5.74
N ALA A 47 12.73 -7.66 -4.47
CA ALA A 47 11.50 -7.96 -3.74
C ALA A 47 10.54 -6.76 -3.68
N ARG A 48 11.06 -5.56 -3.42
CA ARG A 48 10.25 -4.34 -3.37
C ARG A 48 9.63 -4.03 -4.74
N SER A 49 10.40 -4.21 -5.82
CA SER A 49 9.87 -4.00 -7.17
C SER A 49 8.77 -5.00 -7.52
N VAL A 50 8.89 -6.26 -7.11
CA VAL A 50 7.86 -7.27 -7.34
C VAL A 50 6.60 -6.94 -6.55
N VAL A 51 6.71 -6.72 -5.24
CA VAL A 51 5.58 -6.43 -4.36
C VAL A 51 4.92 -5.09 -4.75
N GLY A 52 5.71 -4.08 -5.09
CA GLY A 52 5.20 -2.79 -5.56
C GLY A 52 4.41 -2.87 -6.87
N GLY A 53 4.70 -3.86 -7.72
CA GLY A 53 3.91 -4.14 -8.93
C GLY A 53 2.67 -5.00 -8.71
N CYS A 54 2.37 -5.40 -7.46
CA CYS A 54 1.20 -6.22 -7.13
C CYS A 54 0.00 -5.39 -6.65
N PHE A 55 0.21 -4.12 -6.29
CA PHE A 55 -0.83 -3.30 -5.68
C PHE A 55 -0.86 -1.95 -6.38
N ASP A 56 -2.05 -1.43 -6.62
CA ASP A 56 -2.25 -0.11 -7.20
C ASP A 56 -2.24 0.99 -6.13
N ALA A 57 -2.76 0.66 -4.94
CA ALA A 57 -2.92 1.61 -3.85
C ALA A 57 -2.83 0.94 -2.47
N ILE A 58 -2.47 1.74 -1.48
CA ILE A 58 -2.55 1.41 -0.05
C ILE A 58 -3.48 2.42 0.62
N VAL A 59 -4.54 1.89 1.26
CA VAL A 59 -5.45 2.68 2.09
C VAL A 59 -5.06 2.47 3.55
N SER A 60 -4.64 3.55 4.22
CA SER A 60 -4.33 3.48 5.64
C SER A 60 -5.57 3.79 6.47
N VAL A 61 -5.84 2.95 7.47
CA VAL A 61 -6.98 3.11 8.38
C VAL A 61 -6.44 3.20 9.80
N HIS A 62 -6.90 4.19 10.56
CA HIS A 62 -6.53 4.39 11.95
C HIS A 62 -7.76 4.37 12.85
N ARG A 63 -7.53 4.04 14.12
CA ARG A 63 -8.53 4.18 15.18
C ARG A 63 -8.38 5.57 15.81
N THR A 64 -9.47 6.32 15.89
CA THR A 64 -9.51 7.63 16.56
C THR A 64 -9.51 7.47 18.08
N THR A 65 -9.35 8.59 18.79
CA THR A 65 -9.54 8.66 20.26
C THR A 65 -10.94 8.25 20.70
N THR A 66 -11.94 8.39 19.84
CA THR A 66 -13.33 7.95 20.04
C THR A 66 -13.59 6.51 19.60
N HIS A 67 -12.54 5.71 19.41
CA HIS A 67 -12.58 4.31 18.95
C HIS A 67 -13.22 4.06 17.57
N ARG A 68 -13.46 5.11 16.77
CA ARG A 68 -13.97 4.96 15.40
C ARG A 68 -12.82 4.66 14.44
N LEU A 69 -13.10 3.89 13.38
CA LEU A 69 -12.15 3.68 12.29
C LEU A 69 -12.30 4.81 11.26
N ARG A 70 -11.18 5.35 10.81
CA ARG A 70 -11.12 6.38 9.77
C ARG A 70 -10.00 6.11 8.80
N VAL A 71 -10.26 6.36 7.51
CA VAL A 71 -9.19 6.43 6.51
C VAL A 71 -8.29 7.61 6.88
N ARG A 72 -6.99 7.35 6.97
CA ARG A 72 -5.97 8.37 7.27
C ARG A 72 -5.32 8.90 6.01
N SER A 73 -5.03 8.01 5.07
CA SER A 73 -4.46 8.38 3.79
C SER A 73 -4.74 7.31 2.73
N ILE A 74 -4.63 7.73 1.48
CA ILE A 74 -4.64 6.86 0.31
C ILE A 74 -3.36 7.18 -0.47
N ALA A 75 -2.49 6.17 -0.60
CA ALA A 75 -1.26 6.28 -1.35
C ALA A 75 -1.34 5.39 -2.60
N GLU A 76 -1.00 5.95 -3.75
CA GLU A 76 -0.71 5.20 -4.98
C GLU A 76 0.63 4.47 -4.81
N VAL A 77 0.68 3.22 -5.26
CA VAL A 77 1.93 2.47 -5.36
C VAL A 77 2.45 2.60 -6.79
N ARG A 78 3.58 3.28 -6.93
CA ARG A 78 4.22 3.54 -8.22
C ARG A 78 5.26 2.47 -8.54
N THR A 79 5.80 2.57 -9.75
CA THR A 79 6.90 1.72 -10.22
C THR A 79 8.00 1.58 -9.18
N ARG A 80 8.50 0.35 -8.99
CA ARG A 80 9.52 0.00 -7.99
C ARG A 80 9.09 0.17 -6.52
N GLY A 81 7.77 0.30 -6.28
CA GLY A 81 7.21 0.42 -4.93
C GLY A 81 7.47 1.78 -4.28
N GLU A 82 7.59 2.85 -5.07
CA GLU A 82 7.49 4.21 -4.52
C GLU A 82 6.03 4.47 -4.10
N LEU A 83 5.84 5.20 -2.99
CA LEU A 83 4.50 5.57 -2.52
C LEU A 83 4.25 7.06 -2.76
N ALA A 84 3.13 7.35 -3.41
CA ALA A 84 2.67 8.70 -3.66
C ALA A 84 1.36 8.93 -2.91
N GLU A 85 1.42 9.72 -1.84
CA GLU A 85 0.22 10.03 -1.05
C GLU A 85 -0.68 10.98 -1.83
N LEU A 86 -1.80 10.46 -2.34
CA LEU A 86 -2.78 11.22 -3.14
C LEU A 86 -3.79 11.93 -2.25
N PHE A 87 -4.08 11.34 -1.08
CA PHE A 87 -5.04 11.88 -0.13
C PHE A 87 -4.52 11.71 1.30
N ALA A 88 -4.69 12.73 2.13
CA ALA A 88 -4.24 12.76 3.51
C ALA A 88 -5.28 13.36 4.46
N TRP A 89 -5.31 12.89 5.70
CA TRP A 89 -6.21 13.39 6.73
C TRP A 89 -5.87 14.84 7.10
N HIS A 90 -6.84 15.73 6.94
CA HIS A 90 -6.72 17.13 7.35
C HIS A 90 -7.47 17.35 8.67
N PRO A 91 -6.77 17.61 9.79
CA PRO A 91 -7.39 17.69 11.11
C PRO A 91 -8.43 18.82 11.19
N ASP A 92 -8.16 19.96 10.56
CA ASP A 92 -9.05 21.13 10.60
C ASP A 92 -10.33 20.92 9.79
N ALA A 93 -10.26 20.16 8.70
CA ALA A 93 -11.43 19.84 7.88
C ALA A 93 -12.22 18.65 8.43
N GLY A 94 -11.57 17.81 9.27
CA GLY A 94 -12.20 16.60 9.80
C GLY A 94 -12.49 15.55 8.72
N SER A 95 -11.78 15.63 7.59
CA SER A 95 -11.93 14.83 6.37
C SER A 95 -10.56 14.44 5.82
N ILE A 96 -10.58 13.52 4.86
CA ILE A 96 -9.43 13.25 4.01
C ILE A 96 -9.51 14.17 2.80
N GLU A 97 -8.42 14.88 2.48
CA GLU A 97 -8.36 15.84 1.38
C GLU A 97 -7.31 15.41 0.34
N PRO A 98 -7.49 15.78 -0.94
CA PRO A 98 -6.46 15.60 -1.96
C PRO A 98 -5.16 16.31 -1.58
N THR A 99 -4.02 15.68 -1.86
CA THR A 99 -2.71 16.35 -1.82
C THR A 99 -2.44 17.08 -3.15
N SER A 100 -1.29 17.73 -3.27
CA SER A 100 -0.83 18.30 -4.54
C SER A 100 -0.26 17.26 -5.52
N VAL A 101 -0.23 15.99 -5.13
CA VAL A 101 0.33 14.91 -5.94
C VAL A 101 -0.69 14.44 -6.97
N ALA A 102 -0.34 14.53 -8.25
CA ALA A 102 -1.17 14.00 -9.33
C ALA A 102 -1.11 12.46 -9.36
N PRO A 103 -2.24 11.78 -9.58
CA PRO A 103 -2.26 10.34 -9.82
C PRO A 103 -1.55 10.01 -11.13
N GLN A 104 -0.80 8.90 -11.16
CA GLN A 104 -0.33 8.32 -12.41
C GLN A 104 -1.44 7.41 -12.94
N VAL A 105 -1.85 7.63 -14.19
CA VAL A 105 -2.84 6.72 -14.81
C VAL A 105 -2.20 5.34 -14.89
N ILE A 106 -2.65 4.42 -14.05
CA ILE A 106 -2.30 3.00 -14.11
C ILE A 106 -2.93 2.49 -15.40
N ARG A 107 -2.10 2.27 -16.43
CA ARG A 107 -2.51 1.77 -17.75
C ARG A 107 -2.42 0.26 -17.81
#